data_AF-A0AAU3SZM6-F1
#
_entry.id   AF-A0AAU3SZM6-F1
#
_cell.length_a   1.000
_cell.length_b   1.000
_cell.length_c   1.000
_cell.angle_alpha   90.00
_cell.angle_beta   90.00
_cell.angle_gamma   90.00
#
_symmetry.space_group_name_H-M   'P 1'
#
loop_
_entity.id
_entity.type
_entity.pdbx_description
1 polymer ?
#
loop_
_entity_poly.entity_id
_entity_poly.type
_entity_poly.pdbx_seq_one_letter_code
_entity_poly.pdbx_strand_id
1 'polypeptide(L)'
;MAGGRGAPPAGRAPECRGDDLTAWMTRALDHGPSPVQGFAAFLQNDWDAVVNGLTLPWNSGAVEGQVTRIKLIKRRSYGRASFALLRTLVLASCCDRHEYPPQPL
;
A
#
# COMPACT_ATOMS: atom_id res chain seq x y z
N MET A 1 9.97 50.40 4.74
CA MET A 1 10.35 49.13 5.38
C MET A 1 9.09 48.30 5.58
N ALA A 2 8.76 47.39 4.66
CA ALA A 2 7.70 46.41 4.85
C ALA A 2 8.24 45.06 4.36
N GLY A 3 8.73 44.26 5.30
CA GLY A 3 9.22 42.91 5.04
C GLY A 3 8.03 41.98 4.75
N GLY A 4 7.86 41.62 3.48
CA GLY A 4 6.96 40.56 3.06
C GLY A 4 7.55 39.21 3.46
N ARG A 5 6.96 38.56 4.47
CA ARG A 5 7.24 37.16 4.81
C ARG A 5 6.78 36.30 3.64
N GLY A 6 7.73 35.76 2.87
CA GLY A 6 7.46 34.73 1.89
C GLY A 6 6.83 33.54 2.59
N ALA A 7 5.59 33.21 2.21
CA ALA A 7 4.93 32.00 2.64
C ALA A 7 5.78 30.80 2.17
N PRO A 8 6.05 29.79 3.03
CA PRO A 8 6.69 28.57 2.58
C PRO A 8 5.77 27.90 1.55
N PRO A 9 6.32 27.40 0.41
CA PRO A 9 5.50 26.69 -0.56
C PRO A 9 4.83 25.50 0.12
N ALA A 10 3.52 25.37 -0.13
CA ALA A 10 2.70 24.27 0.31
C ALA A 10 3.40 22.93 0.04
N GLY A 11 3.27 22.02 1.01
CA GLY A 11 3.93 20.73 1.02
C GLY A 11 3.93 20.03 -0.33
N ARG A 12 5.11 19.58 -0.74
CA ARG A 12 5.34 18.77 -1.93
C ARG A 12 4.44 17.54 -1.87
N ALA A 13 3.36 17.55 -2.64
CA ALA A 13 2.68 16.31 -2.99
C ALA A 13 3.71 15.38 -3.64
N PRO A 14 3.73 14.08 -3.33
CA PRO A 14 4.58 13.15 -4.06
C PRO A 14 4.17 13.25 -5.53
N GLU A 15 5.06 13.79 -6.35
CA GLU A 15 4.93 13.79 -7.80
C GLU A 15 5.02 12.32 -8.21
N CYS A 16 3.87 11.67 -8.43
CA CYS A 16 3.81 10.30 -8.91
C CYS A 16 4.39 10.27 -10.33
N ARG A 17 5.71 10.17 -10.41
CA ARG A 17 6.46 10.24 -11.65
C ARG A 17 6.50 8.84 -12.29
N GLY A 18 5.42 8.48 -12.97
CA GLY A 18 5.32 7.22 -13.71
C GLY A 18 6.46 7.03 -14.72
N ASP A 19 6.94 8.12 -15.32
CA ASP A 19 8.06 8.11 -16.27
C ASP A 19 9.41 7.73 -15.61
N ASP A 20 9.62 8.09 -14.34
CA ASP A 20 10.83 7.70 -13.59
C ASP A 20 10.84 6.19 -13.29
N LEU A 21 9.66 5.58 -13.19
CA LEU A 21 9.53 4.16 -12.89
C LEU A 21 9.99 3.30 -14.07
N THR A 22 9.64 3.69 -15.30
CA THR A 22 10.11 2.99 -16.50
C THR A 22 11.63 3.08 -16.64
N ALA A 23 12.20 4.27 -16.46
CA ALA A 23 13.66 4.46 -16.50
C ALA A 23 14.39 3.71 -15.38
N TRP A 24 13.80 3.62 -14.18
CA TRP A 24 14.33 2.83 -13.09
C TRP A 24 14.30 1.34 -13.41
N MET A 25 13.20 0.82 -13.95
CA MET A 25 13.07 -0.60 -14.30
C MET A 25 14.10 -1.04 -15.32
N THR A 26 14.33 -0.26 -16.39
CA THR A 26 15.36 -0.57 -17.38
C THR A 26 16.74 -0.70 -16.72
N ARG A 27 17.11 0.25 -15.85
CA ARG A 27 18.37 0.17 -15.09
C ARG A 27 18.41 -1.01 -14.12
N ALA A 28 17.30 -1.34 -13.48
CA ALA A 28 17.20 -2.44 -12.53
C ALA A 28 17.36 -3.80 -13.21
N LEU A 29 16.86 -3.96 -14.43
CA LEU A 29 17.03 -5.17 -15.26
C LEU A 29 18.46 -5.28 -15.81
N ASP A 30 19.03 -4.19 -16.34
CA ASP A 30 20.33 -4.24 -17.02
C ASP A 30 21.51 -4.29 -16.04
N HIS A 31 21.40 -3.63 -14.89
CA HIS A 31 22.53 -3.38 -13.99
C HIS A 31 22.26 -3.72 -12.53
N GLY A 32 21.06 -4.19 -12.19
CA GLY A 32 20.71 -4.55 -10.82
C GLY A 32 21.38 -5.85 -10.36
N PRO A 33 21.53 -6.07 -9.04
CA PRO A 33 21.86 -7.38 -8.52
C PRO A 33 20.72 -8.38 -8.81
N SER A 34 21.04 -9.67 -8.92
CA SER A 34 20.08 -10.72 -9.36
C SER A 34 18.70 -10.68 -8.65
N PRO A 35 18.58 -10.46 -7.32
CA PRO A 35 17.26 -10.34 -6.67
C PRO A 35 16.44 -9.13 -7.16
N VAL A 36 17.11 -8.03 -7.49
CA VAL A 36 16.48 -6.80 -8.00
C VAL A 36 16.07 -6.96 -9.46
N GLN A 37 16.88 -7.64 -10.27
CA GLN A 37 16.49 -8.00 -11.64
C GLN A 37 15.25 -8.90 -11.64
N GLY A 38 15.21 -9.92 -10.78
CA GLY A 38 14.05 -10.79 -10.64
C GLY A 38 12.79 -10.05 -10.19
N PHE A 39 12.93 -9.11 -9.26
CA PHE A 39 11.83 -8.23 -8.84
C PHE A 39 11.35 -7.32 -9.97
N ALA A 40 12.26 -6.70 -10.72
CA ALA A 40 11.90 -5.85 -11.87
C ALA A 40 11.22 -6.65 -12.98
N ALA A 41 11.67 -7.87 -13.25
CA ALA A 41 11.04 -8.78 -14.21
C ALA A 41 9.61 -9.17 -13.77
N PHE A 42 9.40 -9.39 -12.47
CA PHE A 42 8.06 -9.63 -11.92
C PHE A 42 7.14 -8.40 -12.11
N LEU A 43 7.63 -7.20 -11.77
CA LEU A 43 6.88 -5.96 -11.99
C LEU A 43 6.52 -5.71 -13.46
N GLN A 44 7.38 -6.12 -14.40
CA GLN A 44 7.12 -6.00 -15.83
C GLN A 44 5.99 -6.91 -16.30
N ASN A 45 5.84 -8.11 -15.71
CA ASN A 45 4.70 -8.99 -16.01
C ASN A 45 3.36 -8.41 -15.53
N ASP A 46 3.37 -7.67 -14.41
CA ASP A 46 2.18 -7.05 -13.80
C ASP A 46 2.10 -5.53 -14.07
N TRP A 47 2.70 -5.06 -15.17
CA TRP A 47 2.90 -3.62 -15.41
C TRP A 47 1.60 -2.80 -15.41
N ASP A 48 0.53 -3.32 -16.02
CA ASP A 48 -0.78 -2.65 -16.01
C ASP A 48 -1.32 -2.48 -14.58
N ALA A 49 -1.12 -3.46 -13.70
CA ALA A 49 -1.55 -3.36 -12.31
C ALA A 49 -0.71 -2.33 -11.54
N VAL A 50 0.59 -2.24 -11.81
CA VAL A 50 1.49 -1.25 -11.20
C VAL A 50 1.11 0.17 -11.65
N VAL A 51 0.92 0.39 -12.95
CA VAL A 51 0.50 1.68 -13.51
C VAL A 51 -0.86 2.08 -12.94
N ASN A 52 -1.83 1.16 -12.91
CA ASN A 52 -3.15 1.43 -12.34
C ASN A 52 -3.08 1.73 -10.84
N GLY A 53 -2.26 1.02 -10.07
CA GLY A 53 -2.08 1.26 -8.63
C GLY A 53 -1.41 2.61 -8.31
N LEU A 54 -0.66 3.19 -9.24
CA LEU A 54 -0.05 4.52 -9.10
C LEU A 54 -0.94 5.64 -9.66
N THR A 55 -1.84 5.32 -10.59
CA THR A 55 -2.68 6.30 -11.29
C THR A 55 -4.05 6.47 -10.65
N LEU A 56 -4.65 5.38 -10.16
CA LEU A 56 -5.98 5.37 -9.60
C LEU A 56 -5.96 5.76 -8.11
N PRO A 57 -7.02 6.41 -7.59
CA PRO A 57 -7.13 6.71 -6.16
C PRO A 57 -7.37 5.46 -5.31
N TRP A 58 -7.73 4.34 -5.94
CA TRP A 58 -8.03 3.07 -5.29
C TRP A 58 -6.74 2.33 -4.92
N ASN A 59 -6.64 1.94 -3.64
CA ASN A 59 -5.52 1.14 -3.14
C ASN A 59 -6.01 -0.07 -2.36
N SER A 60 -5.20 -1.12 -2.33
CA SER A 60 -5.49 -2.35 -1.57
C SER A 60 -5.27 -2.22 -0.06
N GLY A 61 -4.91 -1.04 0.45
CA GLY A 61 -4.48 -0.85 1.85
C GLY A 61 -5.53 -1.24 2.88
N ALA A 62 -6.81 -0.96 2.63
CA ALA A 62 -7.90 -1.37 3.51
C ALA A 62 -8.04 -2.91 3.58
N VAL A 63 -7.91 -3.58 2.43
CA VAL A 63 -7.98 -5.05 2.31
C VAL A 63 -6.77 -5.70 2.98
N GLU A 64 -5.56 -5.20 2.69
CA GLU A 64 -4.32 -5.66 3.30
C GLU A 64 -4.31 -5.47 4.83
N GLY A 65 -4.89 -4.37 5.32
CA GLY A 65 -5.10 -4.12 6.73
C GLY A 65 -5.98 -5.17 7.40
N GLN A 66 -7.08 -5.58 6.76
CA GLN A 66 -7.93 -6.65 7.26
C GLN A 66 -7.21 -8.01 7.25
N VAL A 67 -6.47 -8.33 6.19
CA VAL A 67 -5.68 -9.56 6.11
C VAL A 67 -4.62 -9.59 7.22
N THR A 68 -3.93 -8.49 7.45
CA THR A 68 -2.92 -8.35 8.51
C THR A 68 -3.54 -8.54 9.89
N ARG A 69 -4.72 -7.96 10.13
CA ARG A 69 -5.49 -8.16 11.37
C ARG A 69 -5.84 -9.62 11.60
N ILE A 70 -6.36 -10.31 10.58
CA ILE A 70 -6.73 -11.73 10.69
C ILE A 70 -5.47 -12.59 10.94
N LYS A 71 -4.36 -12.31 10.24
CA LYS A 71 -3.06 -12.97 10.48
C LYS A 71 -2.58 -12.77 11.91
N LEU A 72 -2.72 -11.56 12.46
CA LEU A 72 -2.36 -11.25 13.84
C LEU A 72 -3.20 -12.03 14.85
N ILE A 73 -4.52 -12.08 14.65
CA ILE A 73 -5.44 -12.86 15.51
C ILE A 73 -5.05 -14.34 15.50
N LYS A 74 -4.81 -14.91 14.31
CA LYS A 74 -4.35 -16.30 14.17
C LYS A 74 -3.02 -16.54 14.88
N ARG A 75 -2.08 -15.59 14.81
CA ARG A 75 -0.76 -15.66 15.45
C ARG A 75 -0.85 -15.54 16.97
N ARG A 76 -1.73 -14.69 17.50
CA ARG A 76 -2.02 -14.59 18.95
C ARG A 76 -2.51 -15.91 19.53
N SER A 77 -3.26 -16.67 18.74
CA SER A 77 -3.71 -18.02 19.10
C SER A 77 -2.66 -19.11 18.86
N TYR A 78 -1.45 -18.76 18.41
CA TYR A 78 -0.39 -19.71 18.01
C TYR A 78 -0.88 -20.81 17.04
N GLY A 79 -1.87 -20.49 16.20
CA GLY A 79 -2.50 -21.46 15.30
C GLY A 79 -3.39 -22.51 15.97
N ARG A 80 -3.65 -22.42 17.28
CA ARG A 80 -4.47 -23.39 18.05
C ARG A 80 -5.95 -23.04 18.13
N ALA A 81 -6.37 -21.89 17.60
CA ALA A 81 -7.78 -21.53 17.59
C ALA A 81 -8.54 -22.34 16.54
N SER A 82 -9.71 -22.88 16.92
CA SER A 82 -10.68 -23.44 15.98
C SER A 82 -11.29 -22.32 15.11
N PHE A 83 -11.90 -22.69 13.99
CA PHE A 83 -12.57 -21.72 13.11
C PHE A 83 -13.63 -20.89 13.86
N ALA A 84 -14.43 -21.54 14.72
CA ALA A 84 -15.42 -20.87 15.54
C ALA A 84 -14.79 -19.80 16.45
N LEU A 85 -13.66 -20.12 17.10
CA LEU A 85 -12.93 -19.18 17.95
C LEU A 85 -12.32 -18.02 17.16
N LEU A 86 -11.71 -18.31 16.00
CA LEU A 86 -11.20 -17.28 15.09
C LEU A 86 -12.31 -16.32 14.64
N ARG A 87 -13.47 -16.84 14.25
CA ARG A 87 -14.62 -16.02 13.85
C ARG A 87 -15.06 -15.09 14.98
N THR A 88 -15.20 -15.61 16.20
CA THR A 88 -15.54 -14.78 17.37
C THR A 88 -14.52 -13.68 17.61
N LEU A 89 -13.22 -13.98 17.53
CA LEU A 89 -12.16 -12.98 17.73
C LEU A 89 -12.15 -11.91 16.64
N VAL A 90 -12.42 -12.27 15.38
CA VAL A 90 -12.49 -11.34 14.24
C VAL A 90 -13.69 -10.40 14.37
N LEU A 91 -14.86 -10.92 14.75
CA LEU A 91 -16.08 -10.14 14.96
C LEU A 91 -15.99 -9.25 16.22
N ALA A 92 -15.39 -9.75 17.30
CA ALA A 92 -15.19 -8.95 18.50
C ALA A 92 -14.25 -7.75 18.26
N SER A 93 -13.24 -7.92 17.39
CA SER A 93 -12.25 -6.87 17.10
C SER A 93 -12.64 -5.92 15.96
N CYS A 94 -13.83 -6.08 15.34
CA CYS A 94 -14.37 -5.06 14.45
C CYS A 94 -15.26 -4.03 15.16
N CYS A 95 -15.84 -4.36 16.33
CA CYS A 95 -16.67 -3.43 17.11
C CYS A 95 -15.92 -2.21 17.67
N ASP A 96 -14.60 -2.16 17.56
CA ASP A 96 -13.77 -1.05 18.08
C ASP A 96 -13.43 0.01 17.01
N ARG A 97 -13.77 -0.21 15.72
CA ARG A 97 -13.27 0.64 14.63
C ARG A 97 -14.35 1.51 13.98
N HIS A 98 -14.35 2.75 14.43
CA HIS A 98 -14.98 3.94 13.87
C HIS A 98 -14.96 4.04 12.33
N GLU A 99 -16.14 4.39 11.79
CA GLU A 99 -16.50 5.04 10.51
C GLU A 99 -15.42 5.19 9.42
N TYR A 100 -15.63 4.57 8.25
CA TYR A 100 -14.98 4.97 6.99
C TYR A 100 -15.99 5.85 6.23
N PRO A 101 -15.68 7.13 5.93
CA PRO A 101 -16.62 7.99 5.23
C PRO A 101 -16.90 7.47 3.81
N PRO A 102 -18.13 7.62 3.29
CA PRO A 102 -18.49 7.17 1.96
C PRO A 102 -17.67 7.93 0.90
N GLN A 103 -17.11 7.19 -0.06
CA GLN A 103 -16.37 7.77 -1.17
C GLN A 103 -17.37 8.34 -2.20
N PRO A 104 -17.15 9.56 -2.73
CA PRO A 104 -17.99 10.08 -3.80
C PRO A 104 -17.72 9.33 -5.12
N LEU A 105 -18.79 9.15 -5.90
CA LEU A 105 -18.80 8.58 -7.25
C LEU A 105 -18.08 9.48 -8.26
#